data_AF-A0A7L1HEV6-F1
#
_entry.id   AF-A0A7L1HEV6-F1
#
_cell.length_a   1.000
_cell.length_b   1.000
_cell.length_c   1.000
_cell.angle_alpha   90.00
_cell.angle_beta   90.00
_cell.angle_gamma   90.00
#
_symmetry.space_group_name_H-M   'P 1'
#
loop_
_entity.id
_entity.type
_entity.pdbx_description
1 polymer ?
#
loop_
_entity_poly.entity_id
_entity_poly.type
_entity_poly.pdbx_seq_one_letter_code
_entity_poly.pdbx_strand_id
1 'polypeptide(L)'
;QKVFRVIPQNDEQVAIINTLASNTEVDFWQPDSVTLVRPKMEVDFRVEADISSEVEDLLKESGMEYRVLIDNLQAAVDAQFDSKARTTGHSYEKYNNWETIAAWTADIAAQNPDLVTRSVIGETYEGRPMYVLKMGKSGPNKKAIFMDCGFHAREWISPAFCQWFVKEAVETYGKDTVMTTLLDSLDFYVLPVVNIDGYVYTWTNDRMWRKTRSKNAGSFCIGTDPNRNFNAGWCSLGASRRPCDSTYCGSAPESEKETKALADFIRDHLSTIKAYLTIHSYSQLLLFPYSYTYDLPSNYEELNTIARDASKQLASLYNTKYTYGPGATTIYPAAGGSDDWAYDQGIKYSFTFELRDTGKYGFVLPESQIKPTCEETLLAVKYIANYVLEHLY
;
A
#
# COMPACT_ATOMS: atom_id res chain seq x y z
N GLN A 1 -19.65 12.08 -8.97
CA GLN A 1 -19.10 11.58 -7.69
C GLN A 1 -18.26 12.68 -7.07
N LYS A 2 -18.36 12.86 -5.75
CA LYS A 2 -17.54 13.80 -4.97
C LYS A 2 -16.77 13.05 -3.89
N VAL A 3 -15.65 13.62 -3.46
CA VAL A 3 -14.93 13.16 -2.26
C VAL A 3 -14.99 14.25 -1.21
N PHE A 4 -15.48 13.89 -0.03
CA PHE A 4 -15.61 14.77 1.13
C PHE A 4 -14.56 14.40 2.17
N ARG A 5 -14.04 15.42 2.86
CA ARG A 5 -13.38 15.29 4.16
C ARG A 5 -14.32 15.85 5.22
N VAL A 6 -14.54 15.10 6.29
CA VAL A 6 -15.30 15.56 7.46
C VAL A 6 -14.48 15.35 8.73
N ILE A 7 -14.72 16.17 9.75
CA ILE A 7 -14.10 16.02 11.07
C ILE A 7 -15.21 15.99 12.13
N PRO A 8 -15.79 14.80 12.43
CA PRO A 8 -16.85 14.69 13.43
C PRO A 8 -16.30 15.07 14.81
N GLN A 9 -16.95 15.98 15.53
CA GLN A 9 -16.46 16.49 16.81
C GLN A 9 -16.88 15.65 18.02
N ASN A 10 -17.94 14.85 17.87
CA ASN A 10 -18.57 14.08 18.94
C ASN A 10 -19.26 12.82 18.40
N ASP A 11 -19.74 11.97 19.31
CA ASP A 11 -20.35 10.68 18.95
C ASP A 11 -21.67 10.80 18.19
N GLU A 12 -22.40 11.92 18.35
CA GLU A 12 -23.62 12.19 17.57
C GLU A 12 -23.30 12.39 16.09
N GLN A 13 -22.25 13.17 15.79
CA GLN A 13 -21.75 13.35 14.42
C GLN A 13 -21.19 12.04 13.83
N VAL A 14 -20.54 11.21 14.65
CA VAL A 14 -20.13 9.86 14.21
C VAL A 14 -21.35 8.98 13.87
N ALA A 15 -22.41 9.04 14.67
CA ALA A 15 -23.64 8.29 14.42
C ALA A 15 -24.33 8.72 13.10
N ILE A 16 -24.23 9.99 12.72
CA ILE A 16 -24.73 10.50 11.43
C ILE A 16 -23.97 9.85 10.26
N ILE A 17 -22.63 9.82 10.32
CA ILE A 17 -21.80 9.16 9.29
C ILE A 17 -22.13 7.66 9.21
N ASN A 18 -22.30 6.99 10.36
CA ASN A 18 -22.71 5.58 10.42
C ASN A 18 -24.07 5.34 9.77
N THR A 19 -25.02 6.24 10.00
CA THR A 19 -26.37 6.17 9.44
C THR A 19 -26.32 6.38 7.92
N LEU A 20 -25.55 7.35 7.45
CA LEU A 20 -25.32 7.58 6.03
C LEU A 20 -24.77 6.33 5.34
N ALA A 21 -23.71 5.73 5.90
CA ALA A 21 -23.09 4.52 5.37
C ALA A 21 -24.00 3.27 5.42
N SER A 22 -25.02 3.27 6.29
CA SER A 22 -25.98 2.17 6.40
C SER A 22 -27.12 2.28 5.38
N ASN A 23 -27.46 3.51 4.96
CA ASN A 23 -28.58 3.78 4.08
C ASN A 23 -28.16 3.93 2.62
N THR A 24 -26.88 4.26 2.39
CA THR A 24 -26.38 4.64 1.07
C THR A 24 -25.00 4.04 0.85
N GLU A 25 -24.66 3.78 -0.42
CA GLU A 25 -23.32 3.34 -0.81
C GLU A 25 -22.31 4.48 -0.61
N VAL A 26 -21.38 4.29 0.33
CA VAL A 26 -20.31 5.22 0.64
C VAL A 26 -18.98 4.48 0.55
N ASP A 27 -18.07 4.98 -0.27
CA ASP A 27 -16.73 4.42 -0.42
C ASP A 27 -15.74 5.19 0.47
N PHE A 28 -15.41 4.61 1.61
CA PHE A 28 -14.48 5.19 2.56
C PHE A 28 -13.03 5.11 2.06
N TRP A 29 -12.36 6.27 2.06
CA TRP A 29 -10.97 6.42 1.66
C TRP A 29 -10.05 6.42 2.89
N GLN A 30 -10.45 7.11 3.97
CA GLN A 30 -9.72 7.16 5.25
C GLN A 30 -10.70 7.45 6.40
N PRO A 31 -10.78 6.63 7.46
CA PRO A 31 -10.28 5.26 7.54
C PRO A 31 -10.96 4.36 6.48
N ASP A 32 -10.52 3.12 6.31
CA ASP A 32 -11.06 2.23 5.27
C ASP A 32 -12.43 1.59 5.60
N SER A 33 -12.96 1.87 6.79
CA SER A 33 -14.29 1.45 7.23
C SER A 33 -14.93 2.47 8.17
N VAL A 34 -16.23 2.66 8.01
CA VAL A 34 -17.06 3.48 8.91
C VAL A 34 -16.95 3.06 10.38
N THR A 35 -16.72 1.77 10.66
CA THR A 35 -16.59 1.23 12.03
C THR A 35 -15.39 1.79 12.79
N LEU A 36 -14.43 2.38 12.08
CA LEU A 36 -13.21 2.97 12.63
C LEU A 36 -13.32 4.47 12.87
N VAL A 37 -14.40 5.12 12.42
CA VAL A 37 -14.60 6.56 12.61
C VAL A 37 -14.73 6.88 14.10
N ARG A 38 -13.99 7.90 14.55
CA ARG A 38 -13.98 8.40 15.93
C ARG A 38 -14.06 9.93 15.93
N PRO A 39 -14.49 10.55 17.04
CA PRO A 39 -14.44 12.00 17.17
C PRO A 39 -13.02 12.54 16.92
N LYS A 40 -12.94 13.70 16.26
CA LYS A 40 -11.74 14.48 15.92
C LYS A 40 -10.78 13.81 14.92
N MET A 41 -11.20 12.72 14.29
CA MET A 41 -10.47 12.08 13.19
C MET A 41 -10.88 12.75 11.86
N GLU A 42 -9.93 12.90 10.93
CA GLU A 42 -10.28 13.23 9.54
C GLU A 42 -10.87 11.99 8.86
N VAL A 43 -12.04 12.16 8.23
CA VAL A 43 -12.74 11.10 7.52
C VAL A 43 -12.94 11.50 6.07
N ASP A 44 -12.31 10.78 5.16
CA ASP A 44 -12.43 10.94 3.72
C ASP A 44 -13.32 9.86 3.15
N PHE A 45 -14.33 10.25 2.38
CA PHE A 45 -15.20 9.31 1.69
C PHE A 45 -15.73 9.85 0.36
N ARG A 46 -15.88 8.93 -0.59
CA ARG A 46 -16.51 9.16 -1.90
C ARG A 46 -17.99 8.83 -1.82
N VAL A 47 -18.79 9.66 -2.48
CA VAL A 47 -20.23 9.41 -2.69
C VAL A 47 -20.60 9.52 -4.17
N GLU A 48 -21.67 8.82 -4.53
CA GLU A 48 -22.24 8.86 -5.88
C GLU A 48 -22.75 10.25 -6.28
N ALA A 49 -22.82 10.50 -7.58
CA ALA A 49 -23.15 11.83 -8.11
C ALA A 49 -24.56 12.28 -7.73
N ASP A 50 -25.52 11.35 -7.80
CA ASP A 50 -26.94 11.53 -7.56
C ASP A 50 -27.27 11.90 -6.11
N ILE A 51 -26.50 11.36 -5.15
CA ILE A 51 -26.67 11.62 -3.71
C ILE A 51 -25.79 12.75 -3.17
N SER A 52 -24.85 13.26 -3.97
CA SER A 52 -23.80 14.16 -3.46
C SER A 52 -24.33 15.47 -2.87
N SER A 53 -25.42 16.01 -3.41
CA SER A 53 -26.09 17.21 -2.87
C SER A 53 -26.80 16.92 -1.54
N GLU A 54 -27.50 15.78 -1.44
CA GLU A 54 -28.19 15.37 -0.21
C GLU A 54 -27.21 15.12 0.94
N VAL A 55 -26.07 14.50 0.63
CA VAL A 55 -24.97 14.32 1.59
C VAL A 55 -24.42 15.67 2.06
N GLU A 56 -24.20 16.60 1.14
CA GLU A 56 -23.68 17.92 1.49
C GLU A 56 -24.65 18.71 2.39
N ASP A 57 -25.96 18.62 2.13
CA ASP A 57 -26.99 19.25 2.95
C ASP A 57 -27.07 18.59 4.34
N LEU A 58 -27.00 17.25 4.44
CA LEU A 58 -26.91 16.53 5.72
C LEU A 58 -25.70 16.99 6.56
N LEU A 59 -24.54 17.17 5.93
CA LEU A 59 -23.33 17.65 6.61
C LEU A 59 -23.50 19.09 7.13
N LYS A 60 -24.14 19.97 6.35
CA LYS A 60 -24.46 21.35 6.79
C LYS A 60 -25.46 21.37 7.94
N GLU A 61 -26.55 20.63 7.84
CA GLU A 61 -27.64 20.61 8.83
C GLU A 61 -27.18 20.01 10.17
N SER A 62 -26.27 19.05 10.13
CA SER A 62 -25.64 18.48 11.33
C SER A 62 -24.56 19.35 11.98
N GLY A 63 -24.25 20.51 11.39
CA GLY A 63 -23.18 21.39 11.85
C GLY A 63 -21.80 20.73 11.79
N MET A 64 -21.61 19.75 10.90
CA MET A 64 -20.34 19.05 10.74
C MET A 64 -19.37 19.91 9.93
N GLU A 65 -18.15 20.06 10.43
CA GLU A 65 -17.08 20.66 9.64
C GLU A 65 -16.73 19.71 8.50
N TYR A 66 -16.85 20.21 7.26
CA TYR A 66 -16.53 19.44 6.06
C TYR A 66 -15.84 20.28 5.00
N ARG A 67 -15.14 19.58 4.10
CA ARG A 67 -14.54 20.12 2.89
C ARG A 67 -14.80 19.19 1.72
N VAL A 68 -15.13 19.75 0.56
CA VAL A 68 -15.09 19.01 -0.70
C VAL A 68 -13.63 18.92 -1.14
N LEU A 69 -13.03 17.73 -1.05
CA LEU A 69 -11.67 17.48 -1.51
C LEU A 69 -11.63 17.41 -3.04
N ILE A 70 -12.58 16.68 -3.62
CA ILE A 70 -12.71 16.48 -5.07
C ILE A 70 -14.17 16.70 -5.47
N ASP A 71 -14.44 17.78 -6.17
CA ASP A 71 -15.80 18.15 -6.59
C ASP A 71 -16.29 17.38 -7.84
N ASN A 72 -15.35 16.94 -8.68
CA ASN A 72 -15.63 16.06 -9.82
C ASN A 72 -14.56 14.99 -9.94
N LEU A 73 -14.87 13.79 -9.43
CA LEU A 73 -13.91 12.68 -9.42
C LEU A 73 -13.53 12.22 -10.83
N GLN A 74 -14.44 12.25 -11.81
CA GLN A 74 -14.10 11.87 -13.18
C GLN A 74 -13.06 12.83 -13.77
N ALA A 75 -13.23 14.14 -13.57
CA ALA A 75 -12.25 15.12 -14.03
C ALA A 75 -10.88 14.93 -13.33
N ALA A 76 -10.86 14.53 -12.06
CA ALA A 76 -9.63 14.23 -11.33
C ALA A 76 -8.95 12.94 -11.84
N VAL A 77 -9.73 11.90 -12.19
CA VAL A 77 -9.23 10.68 -12.85
C VAL A 77 -8.64 11.01 -14.22
N ASP A 78 -9.33 11.82 -15.02
CA ASP A 78 -8.83 12.24 -16.34
C ASP A 78 -7.54 13.06 -16.22
N ALA A 79 -7.48 13.94 -15.22
CA ALA A 79 -6.29 14.75 -14.90
C ALA A 79 -5.15 13.94 -14.26
N GLN A 80 -5.38 12.68 -13.86
CA GLN A 80 -4.33 11.81 -13.33
C GLN A 80 -3.25 11.56 -14.39
N PHE A 81 -3.65 11.44 -15.66
CA PHE A 81 -2.77 11.15 -16.80
C PHE A 81 -2.16 12.42 -17.42
N ASP A 82 -1.45 13.21 -16.60
CA ASP A 82 -0.89 14.51 -17.00
C ASP A 82 0.53 14.44 -17.59
N SER A 83 1.10 13.24 -17.75
CA SER A 83 2.45 13.08 -18.29
C SER A 83 2.54 13.55 -19.75
N LYS A 84 3.46 14.48 -20.01
CA LYS A 84 3.75 14.99 -21.36
C LYS A 84 4.69 14.08 -22.16
N ALA A 85 5.18 12.99 -21.56
CA ALA A 85 6.12 12.08 -22.20
C ALA A 85 5.45 11.34 -23.37
N ARG A 86 6.02 11.47 -24.57
CA ARG A 86 5.54 10.80 -25.80
C ARG A 86 6.11 9.38 -25.93
N THR A 87 5.89 8.55 -24.92
CA THR A 87 6.26 7.12 -24.94
C THR A 87 5.02 6.25 -25.15
N THR A 88 5.10 5.28 -26.07
CA THR A 88 4.02 4.33 -26.40
C THR A 88 4.16 2.98 -25.70
N GLY A 89 4.97 2.90 -24.64
CA GLY A 89 5.20 1.69 -23.84
C GLY A 89 5.47 2.05 -22.38
N HIS A 90 6.12 1.14 -21.65
CA HIS A 90 6.47 1.33 -20.23
C HIS A 90 7.15 2.68 -19.96
N SER A 91 6.76 3.31 -18.85
CA SER A 91 7.44 4.51 -18.33
C SER A 91 7.42 4.52 -16.80
N TYR A 92 8.55 4.85 -16.19
CA TYR A 92 8.65 5.02 -14.73
C TYR A 92 7.99 6.32 -14.22
N GLU A 93 7.57 7.21 -15.12
CA GLU A 93 6.87 8.48 -14.80
C GLU A 93 5.41 8.47 -15.33
N LYS A 94 4.85 7.27 -15.53
CA LYS A 94 3.44 7.04 -15.86
C LYS A 94 2.88 5.89 -15.03
N TYR A 95 1.56 5.85 -14.91
CA TYR A 95 0.92 4.62 -14.45
C TYR A 95 0.88 3.61 -15.59
N ASN A 96 1.31 2.38 -15.33
CA ASN A 96 1.38 1.32 -16.33
C ASN A 96 0.31 0.26 -16.05
N ASN A 97 -0.42 -0.17 -17.08
CA ASN A 97 -1.33 -1.32 -16.93
C ASN A 97 -0.53 -2.61 -16.64
N TRP A 98 -1.23 -3.66 -16.22
CA TRP A 98 -0.59 -4.91 -15.81
C TRP A 98 0.26 -5.54 -16.90
N GLU A 99 -0.24 -5.59 -18.14
CA GLU A 99 0.47 -6.21 -19.26
C GLU A 99 1.81 -5.52 -19.52
N THR A 100 1.84 -4.19 -19.39
CA THR A 100 3.06 -3.39 -19.50
C THR A 100 4.03 -3.67 -18.35
N ILE A 101 3.53 -3.80 -17.10
CA ILE A 101 4.36 -4.15 -15.93
C ILE A 101 4.91 -5.58 -16.08
N ALA A 102 4.08 -6.55 -16.47
CA ALA A 102 4.47 -7.94 -16.65
C ALA A 102 5.56 -8.09 -17.74
N ALA A 103 5.42 -7.40 -18.87
CA ALA A 103 6.46 -7.34 -19.91
C ALA A 103 7.74 -6.69 -19.36
N TRP A 104 7.62 -5.55 -18.67
CA TRP A 104 8.75 -4.85 -18.06
C TRP A 104 9.54 -5.75 -17.09
N THR A 105 8.88 -6.56 -16.25
CA THR A 105 9.60 -7.50 -15.37
C THR A 105 10.46 -8.51 -16.13
N ALA A 106 10.02 -8.93 -17.33
CA ALA A 106 10.81 -9.81 -18.19
C ALA A 106 12.03 -9.06 -18.76
N ASP A 107 11.76 -7.87 -19.29
CA ASP A 107 12.75 -7.06 -20.00
C ASP A 107 13.87 -6.60 -19.07
N ILE A 108 13.53 -6.09 -17.88
CA ILE A 108 14.53 -5.59 -16.93
C ILE A 108 15.43 -6.72 -16.41
N ALA A 109 14.89 -7.93 -16.21
CA ALA A 109 15.66 -9.10 -15.83
C ALA A 109 16.58 -9.58 -16.97
N ALA A 110 16.06 -9.62 -18.20
CA ALA A 110 16.84 -10.03 -19.36
C ALA A 110 17.97 -9.04 -19.70
N GLN A 111 17.76 -7.75 -19.47
CA GLN A 111 18.76 -6.70 -19.72
C GLN A 111 19.82 -6.62 -18.62
N ASN A 112 19.52 -7.10 -17.41
CA ASN A 112 20.40 -6.99 -16.24
C ASN A 112 20.57 -8.33 -15.51
N PRO A 113 20.94 -9.44 -16.19
CA PRO A 113 20.92 -10.78 -15.61
C PRO A 113 21.92 -10.98 -14.46
N ASP A 114 22.93 -10.11 -14.38
CA ASP A 114 23.93 -10.11 -13.31
C ASP A 114 23.42 -9.55 -11.97
N LEU A 115 22.29 -8.82 -12.00
CA LEU A 115 21.70 -8.14 -10.85
C LEU A 115 20.26 -8.55 -10.61
N VAL A 116 19.51 -8.92 -11.65
CA VAL A 116 18.06 -9.09 -11.58
C VAL A 116 17.67 -10.45 -12.11
N THR A 117 16.93 -11.20 -11.30
CA THR A 117 16.27 -12.44 -11.72
C THR A 117 14.78 -12.35 -11.45
N ARG A 118 13.99 -13.00 -12.31
CA ARG A 118 12.53 -13.04 -12.19
C ARG A 118 12.07 -14.45 -11.88
N SER A 119 11.15 -14.57 -10.93
CA SER A 119 10.50 -15.83 -10.57
C SER A 119 8.98 -15.64 -10.43
N VAL A 120 8.24 -16.74 -10.53
CA VAL A 120 6.80 -16.78 -10.24
C VAL A 120 6.62 -17.43 -8.87
N ILE A 121 5.91 -16.76 -7.97
CA ILE A 121 5.68 -17.26 -6.59
C ILE A 121 4.30 -17.91 -6.42
N GLY A 122 3.41 -17.73 -7.39
CA GLY A 122 2.05 -18.23 -7.37
C GLY A 122 1.23 -17.64 -8.49
N GLU A 123 -0.08 -17.87 -8.43
CA GLU A 123 -1.06 -17.36 -9.38
C GLU A 123 -2.22 -16.72 -8.64
N THR A 124 -2.79 -15.67 -9.21
CA THR A 124 -3.98 -15.00 -8.68
C THR A 124 -5.24 -15.86 -8.78
N TYR A 125 -6.35 -15.38 -8.22
CA TYR A 125 -7.64 -16.02 -8.39
C TYR A 125 -8.02 -16.24 -9.86
N GLU A 126 -7.82 -15.24 -10.72
CA GLU A 126 -8.10 -15.28 -12.16
C GLU A 126 -6.96 -15.90 -13.01
N GLY A 127 -5.91 -16.45 -12.37
CA GLY A 127 -4.87 -17.23 -13.04
C GLY A 127 -3.72 -16.41 -13.62
N ARG A 128 -3.46 -15.21 -13.11
CA ARG A 128 -2.31 -14.39 -13.53
C ARG A 128 -1.07 -14.75 -12.68
N PRO A 129 0.10 -14.97 -13.30
CA PRO A 129 1.31 -15.28 -12.55
C PRO A 129 1.79 -14.07 -11.73
N MET A 130 2.17 -14.33 -10.47
CA MET A 130 2.72 -13.32 -9.57
C MET A 130 4.24 -13.30 -9.65
N TYR A 131 4.80 -12.21 -10.20
CA TYR A 131 6.23 -12.09 -10.46
C TYR A 131 6.98 -11.39 -9.32
N VAL A 132 7.98 -12.06 -8.77
CA VAL A 132 8.99 -11.45 -7.88
C VAL A 132 10.28 -11.23 -8.64
N LEU A 133 10.82 -10.01 -8.52
CA LEU A 133 12.17 -9.67 -8.94
C LEU A 133 13.12 -9.80 -7.76
N LYS A 134 14.10 -10.69 -7.87
CA LYS A 134 15.23 -10.75 -6.94
C LYS A 134 16.36 -9.89 -7.49
N MET A 135 16.71 -8.84 -6.74
CA MET A 135 17.74 -7.85 -7.05
C MET A 135 18.96 -8.05 -6.14
N GLY A 136 20.16 -8.03 -6.69
CA GLY A 136 21.41 -8.07 -5.92
C GLY A 136 22.50 -8.86 -6.64
N LYS A 137 23.77 -8.53 -6.36
CA LYS A 137 24.89 -9.30 -6.91
C LYS A 137 24.90 -10.70 -6.32
N SER A 138 25.15 -11.71 -7.16
CA SER A 138 25.27 -13.10 -6.72
C SER A 138 26.35 -13.25 -5.65
N GLY A 139 26.01 -13.84 -4.52
CA GLY A 139 26.91 -14.08 -3.41
C GLY A 139 26.36 -15.13 -2.44
N PRO A 140 27.23 -15.85 -1.71
CA PRO A 140 26.80 -16.87 -0.76
C PRO A 140 26.14 -16.24 0.48
N ASN A 141 25.09 -16.88 0.98
CA ASN A 141 24.47 -16.58 2.29
C ASN A 141 24.01 -15.12 2.50
N LYS A 142 23.67 -14.40 1.43
CA LYS A 142 23.14 -13.04 1.53
C LYS A 142 21.84 -13.02 2.31
N LYS A 143 21.67 -11.96 3.11
CA LYS A 143 20.39 -11.64 3.75
C LYS A 143 19.54 -10.83 2.78
N ALA A 144 18.23 -10.82 3.01
CA ALA A 144 17.27 -10.22 2.10
C ALA A 144 16.35 -9.21 2.76
N ILE A 145 15.90 -8.25 1.98
CA ILE A 145 14.75 -7.39 2.29
C ILE A 145 13.64 -7.76 1.33
N PHE A 146 12.45 -8.04 1.85
CA PHE A 146 11.27 -8.24 1.04
C PHE A 146 10.49 -6.94 0.93
N MET A 147 10.12 -6.54 -0.27
CA MET A 147 9.33 -5.36 -0.54
C MET A 147 8.20 -5.68 -1.52
N ASP A 148 6.98 -5.35 -1.14
CA ASP A 148 5.81 -5.49 -2.01
C ASP A 148 5.04 -4.19 -2.21
N CYS A 149 4.30 -4.18 -3.31
CA CYS A 149 3.46 -3.09 -3.74
C CYS A 149 2.13 -3.61 -4.30
N GLY A 150 1.14 -2.74 -4.42
CA GLY A 150 -0.13 -3.04 -5.09
C GLY A 150 -0.99 -4.08 -4.37
N PHE A 151 -1.02 -4.05 -3.04
CA PHE A 151 -2.00 -4.79 -2.24
C PHE A 151 -3.43 -4.32 -2.53
N HIS A 152 -3.66 -3.02 -2.38
CA HIS A 152 -4.92 -2.40 -2.70
C HIS A 152 -4.91 -1.88 -4.13
N ALA A 153 -5.87 -2.32 -4.93
CA ALA A 153 -5.83 -2.14 -6.37
C ALA A 153 -5.81 -0.67 -6.82
N ARG A 154 -6.50 0.23 -6.11
CA ARG A 154 -6.61 1.66 -6.44
C ARG A 154 -5.36 2.49 -6.12
N GLU A 155 -4.40 1.95 -5.37
CA GLU A 155 -3.22 2.66 -4.86
C GLU A 155 -2.07 2.66 -5.89
N TRP A 156 -2.32 3.23 -7.06
CA TRP A 156 -1.44 3.11 -8.23
C TRP A 156 -0.01 3.64 -8.04
N ILE A 157 0.21 4.56 -7.09
CA ILE A 157 1.55 5.06 -6.77
C ILE A 157 2.45 3.99 -6.13
N SER A 158 1.87 2.99 -5.46
CA SER A 158 2.61 1.90 -4.84
C SER A 158 3.31 1.02 -5.90
N PRO A 159 2.60 0.42 -6.90
CA PRO A 159 3.27 -0.27 -8.01
C PRO A 159 4.28 0.59 -8.78
N ALA A 160 4.00 1.89 -8.95
CA ALA A 160 4.92 2.82 -9.59
C ALA A 160 6.23 2.96 -8.79
N PHE A 161 6.16 3.01 -7.46
CA PHE A 161 7.34 3.04 -6.60
C PHE A 161 8.18 1.76 -6.70
N CYS A 162 7.56 0.56 -6.66
CA CYS A 162 8.34 -0.69 -6.83
C CYS A 162 9.08 -0.72 -8.19
N GLN A 163 8.47 -0.22 -9.26
CA GLN A 163 9.12 -0.09 -10.56
C GLN A 163 10.29 0.92 -10.50
N TRP A 164 10.08 2.07 -9.86
CA TRP A 164 11.11 3.09 -9.68
C TRP A 164 12.30 2.59 -8.85
N PHE A 165 12.04 1.84 -7.77
CA PHE A 165 13.10 1.25 -6.95
C PHE A 165 14.00 0.33 -7.78
N VAL A 166 13.40 -0.54 -8.61
CA VAL A 166 14.14 -1.45 -9.50
C VAL A 166 14.96 -0.69 -10.53
N LYS A 167 14.37 0.36 -11.14
CA LYS A 167 15.08 1.27 -12.05
C LYS A 167 16.33 1.85 -11.39
N GLU A 168 16.16 2.49 -10.24
CA GLU A 168 17.24 3.19 -9.54
C GLU A 168 18.31 2.21 -9.06
N ALA A 169 17.93 1.03 -8.59
CA ALA A 169 18.84 -0.04 -8.24
C ALA A 169 19.74 -0.44 -9.42
N VAL A 170 19.18 -0.63 -10.62
CA VAL A 170 19.94 -0.97 -11.84
C VAL A 170 20.78 0.21 -12.32
N GLU A 171 20.18 1.40 -12.45
CA GLU A 171 20.82 2.55 -13.10
C GLU A 171 21.96 3.14 -12.26
N THR A 172 21.90 2.99 -10.93
CA THR A 172 22.86 3.56 -9.99
C THR A 172 23.86 2.55 -9.40
N TYR A 173 23.67 1.25 -9.63
CA TYR A 173 24.68 0.24 -9.25
C TYR A 173 26.04 0.53 -9.92
N GLY A 174 27.11 0.53 -9.14
CA GLY A 174 28.46 0.91 -9.57
C GLY A 174 28.69 2.43 -9.68
N LYS A 175 27.68 3.27 -9.39
CA LYS A 175 27.76 4.74 -9.42
C LYS A 175 27.45 5.36 -8.06
N ASP A 176 26.35 4.97 -7.45
CA ASP A 176 25.96 5.35 -6.08
C ASP A 176 26.54 4.36 -5.09
N THR A 177 27.38 4.85 -4.18
CA THR A 177 28.12 4.00 -3.24
C THR A 177 27.20 3.24 -2.28
N VAL A 178 26.09 3.87 -1.85
CA VAL A 178 25.12 3.25 -0.94
C VAL A 178 24.39 2.12 -1.65
N MET A 179 23.79 2.36 -2.83
CA MET A 179 23.08 1.35 -3.60
C MET A 179 24.01 0.19 -4.01
N THR A 180 25.25 0.49 -4.38
CA THR A 180 26.25 -0.54 -4.70
C THR A 180 26.52 -1.43 -3.48
N THR A 181 26.78 -0.82 -2.32
CA THR A 181 27.02 -1.55 -1.07
C THR A 181 25.81 -2.41 -0.67
N LEU A 182 24.61 -1.86 -0.80
CA LEU A 182 23.37 -2.58 -0.51
C LEU A 182 23.20 -3.78 -1.44
N LEU A 183 23.35 -3.64 -2.76
CA LEU A 183 23.15 -4.73 -3.70
C LEU A 183 24.27 -5.78 -3.68
N ASP A 184 25.48 -5.39 -3.27
CA ASP A 184 26.58 -6.34 -3.04
C ASP A 184 26.34 -7.19 -1.78
N SER A 185 25.71 -6.63 -0.75
CA SER A 185 25.59 -7.25 0.57
C SER A 185 24.22 -7.87 0.87
N LEU A 186 23.16 -7.35 0.27
CA LEU A 186 21.77 -7.76 0.44
C LEU A 186 21.13 -8.15 -0.88
N ASP A 187 20.16 -9.05 -0.80
CA ASP A 187 19.18 -9.26 -1.86
C ASP A 187 17.91 -8.45 -1.55
N PHE A 188 17.26 -7.92 -2.59
CA PHE A 188 15.91 -7.37 -2.47
C PHE A 188 14.95 -8.24 -3.28
N TYR A 189 13.92 -8.77 -2.62
CA TYR A 189 12.78 -9.37 -3.30
C TYR A 189 11.74 -8.27 -3.50
N VAL A 190 11.46 -7.90 -4.74
CA VAL A 190 10.49 -6.87 -5.10
C VAL A 190 9.31 -7.50 -5.80
N LEU A 191 8.12 -7.42 -5.22
CA LEU A 191 6.85 -7.86 -5.79
C LEU A 191 6.04 -6.63 -6.24
N PRO A 192 6.06 -6.26 -7.54
CA PRO A 192 5.53 -4.96 -7.97
C PRO A 192 4.01 -4.81 -7.82
N VAL A 193 3.25 -5.92 -7.93
CA VAL A 193 1.79 -5.94 -7.80
C VAL A 193 1.39 -7.25 -7.13
N VAL A 194 0.89 -7.18 -5.91
CA VAL A 194 0.33 -8.34 -5.17
C VAL A 194 -1.05 -8.69 -5.72
N ASN A 195 -1.96 -7.72 -5.74
CA ASN A 195 -3.35 -7.90 -6.16
C ASN A 195 -3.50 -7.55 -7.65
N ILE A 196 -2.98 -8.41 -8.52
CA ILE A 196 -2.96 -8.16 -9.96
C ILE A 196 -4.39 -8.12 -10.53
N ASP A 197 -5.28 -9.01 -10.10
CA ASP A 197 -6.64 -9.06 -10.62
C ASP A 197 -7.42 -7.80 -10.27
N GLY A 198 -7.30 -7.33 -9.02
CA GLY A 198 -7.86 -6.06 -8.60
C GLY A 198 -7.24 -4.90 -9.37
N TYR A 199 -5.91 -4.88 -9.53
CA TYR A 199 -5.22 -3.84 -10.28
C TYR A 199 -5.74 -3.76 -11.72
N VAL A 200 -5.83 -4.87 -12.45
CA VAL A 200 -6.43 -4.91 -13.80
C VAL A 200 -7.86 -4.35 -13.79
N TYR A 201 -8.67 -4.74 -12.81
CA TYR A 201 -10.05 -4.27 -12.69
C TYR A 201 -10.15 -2.74 -12.52
N THR A 202 -9.16 -2.09 -11.89
CA THR A 202 -9.10 -0.63 -11.80
C THR A 202 -8.78 0.09 -13.10
N TRP A 203 -8.14 -0.61 -14.05
CA TRP A 203 -7.87 -0.09 -15.39
C TRP A 203 -9.04 -0.29 -16.34
N THR A 204 -9.88 -1.30 -16.12
CA THR A 204 -10.90 -1.73 -17.09
C THR A 204 -12.34 -1.47 -16.65
N ASN A 205 -12.62 -1.35 -15.35
CA ASN A 205 -13.98 -1.35 -14.81
C ASN A 205 -14.20 -0.29 -13.74
N ASP A 206 -13.59 -0.45 -12.56
CA ASP A 206 -13.83 0.42 -11.40
C ASP A 206 -12.50 0.90 -10.82
N ARG A 207 -12.17 2.16 -11.15
CA ARG A 207 -10.93 2.82 -10.70
C ARG A 207 -10.77 2.86 -9.18
N MET A 208 -11.87 2.81 -8.43
CA MET A 208 -11.85 2.87 -6.95
C MET A 208 -11.92 1.50 -6.28
N TRP A 209 -11.83 0.42 -7.06
CA TRP A 209 -11.76 -0.93 -6.52
C TRP A 209 -10.52 -1.13 -5.65
N ARG A 210 -10.68 -1.80 -4.50
CA ARG A 210 -9.60 -2.05 -3.53
C ARG A 210 -9.21 -3.52 -3.42
N LYS A 211 -10.22 -4.40 -3.32
CA LYS A 211 -10.10 -5.81 -2.93
C LYS A 211 -9.49 -6.71 -4.02
N THR A 212 -9.28 -7.98 -3.72
CA THR A 212 -9.04 -9.03 -4.73
C THR A 212 -10.27 -9.23 -5.63
N ARG A 213 -10.23 -10.20 -6.56
CA ARG A 213 -11.34 -10.56 -7.45
C ARG A 213 -11.92 -11.96 -7.20
N SER A 214 -11.63 -12.54 -6.03
CA SER A 214 -12.13 -13.85 -5.64
C SER A 214 -13.65 -13.89 -5.50
N LYS A 215 -14.28 -15.00 -5.91
CA LYS A 215 -15.71 -15.21 -5.69
C LYS A 215 -15.95 -15.73 -4.28
N ASN A 216 -16.84 -15.07 -3.54
CA ASN A 216 -17.19 -15.46 -2.18
C ASN A 216 -18.36 -16.46 -2.19
N ALA A 217 -18.14 -17.68 -1.68
CA ALA A 217 -19.17 -18.71 -1.65
C ALA A 217 -20.42 -18.24 -0.90
N GLY A 218 -21.60 -18.39 -1.53
CA GLY A 218 -22.88 -17.98 -0.93
C GLY A 218 -23.14 -16.47 -0.92
N SER A 219 -22.27 -15.66 -1.57
CA SER A 219 -22.45 -14.22 -1.71
C SER A 219 -22.34 -13.78 -3.18
N PHE A 220 -23.01 -12.69 -3.53
CA PHE A 220 -22.83 -12.03 -4.82
C PHE A 220 -21.65 -11.04 -4.82
N CYS A 221 -21.15 -10.67 -3.64
CA CYS A 221 -20.06 -9.73 -3.48
C CYS A 221 -18.71 -10.39 -3.76
N ILE A 222 -17.82 -9.65 -4.40
CA ILE A 222 -16.54 -10.13 -4.91
C ILE A 222 -15.38 -9.54 -4.10
N GLY A 223 -14.35 -10.36 -3.90
CA GLY A 223 -13.07 -9.94 -3.35
C GLY A 223 -13.03 -9.90 -1.83
N THR A 224 -11.80 -10.01 -1.35
CA THR A 224 -11.33 -9.89 0.04
C THR A 224 -10.35 -8.73 0.11
N ASP A 225 -10.31 -8.02 1.23
CA ASP A 225 -9.22 -7.09 1.49
C ASP A 225 -7.94 -7.89 1.76
N PRO A 226 -6.94 -7.85 0.86
CA PRO A 226 -5.74 -8.67 1.02
C PRO A 226 -4.93 -8.28 2.26
N ASN A 227 -5.02 -7.03 2.75
CA ASN A 227 -4.35 -6.59 3.97
C ASN A 227 -5.24 -6.72 5.23
N ARG A 228 -6.26 -7.59 5.17
CA ARG A 228 -7.02 -8.12 6.32
C ARG A 228 -7.00 -9.65 6.36
N ASN A 229 -6.24 -10.28 5.48
CA ASN A 229 -6.31 -11.71 5.23
C ASN A 229 -5.11 -12.49 5.79
N PHE A 230 -4.10 -11.85 6.39
CA PHE A 230 -2.98 -12.57 7.01
C PHE A 230 -3.33 -13.11 8.39
N ASN A 231 -2.58 -14.11 8.85
CA ASN A 231 -2.77 -14.75 10.14
C ASN A 231 -2.15 -13.95 11.30
N ALA A 232 -2.52 -12.68 11.45
CA ALA A 232 -2.10 -11.79 12.54
C ALA A 232 -3.33 -11.18 13.23
N GLY A 233 -3.76 -11.78 14.34
CA GLY A 233 -5.02 -11.42 15.00
C GLY A 233 -6.23 -11.53 14.06
N TRP A 234 -6.19 -12.40 13.05
CA TRP A 234 -7.07 -12.37 11.88
C TRP A 234 -8.55 -12.10 12.19
N CYS A 235 -9.09 -11.07 11.52
CA CYS A 235 -10.50 -10.68 11.57
C CYS A 235 -11.06 -10.39 12.98
N SER A 236 -10.21 -10.01 13.93
CA SER A 236 -10.60 -9.69 15.31
C SER A 236 -11.02 -8.24 15.51
N LEU A 237 -10.44 -7.28 14.77
CA LEU A 237 -10.78 -5.86 14.80
C LEU A 237 -10.37 -5.16 13.49
N GLY A 238 -11.00 -4.00 13.21
CA GLY A 238 -10.71 -3.20 12.02
C GLY A 238 -10.89 -3.92 10.68
N ALA A 239 -11.67 -4.99 10.68
CA ALA A 239 -11.98 -5.83 9.53
C ALA A 239 -13.45 -6.28 9.60
N SER A 240 -14.00 -6.72 8.46
CA SER A 240 -15.38 -7.20 8.39
C SER A 240 -15.47 -8.68 8.03
N ARG A 241 -16.50 -9.35 8.56
CA ARG A 241 -16.91 -10.70 8.13
C ARG A 241 -17.93 -10.70 7.01
N ARG A 242 -18.41 -9.53 6.57
CA ARG A 242 -19.40 -9.40 5.50
C ARG A 242 -18.68 -9.30 4.15
N PRO A 243 -18.91 -10.21 3.19
CA PRO A 243 -18.22 -10.21 1.90
C PRO A 243 -18.37 -8.93 1.06
N CYS A 244 -19.40 -8.12 1.32
CA CYS A 244 -19.66 -6.88 0.61
C CYS A 244 -18.86 -5.69 1.13
N ASP A 245 -18.34 -5.77 2.35
CA ASP A 245 -17.60 -4.66 2.95
C ASP A 245 -16.23 -4.53 2.28
N SER A 246 -15.72 -3.30 2.21
CA SER A 246 -14.39 -2.95 1.67
C SER A 246 -13.26 -3.64 2.42
N THR A 247 -13.45 -3.90 3.72
CA THR A 247 -12.48 -4.51 4.65
C THR A 247 -12.80 -5.98 4.97
N TYR A 248 -13.51 -6.67 4.07
CA TYR A 248 -13.81 -8.10 4.25
C TYR A 248 -12.52 -8.90 4.44
N CYS A 249 -12.42 -9.64 5.55
CA CYS A 249 -11.20 -10.34 5.97
C CYS A 249 -10.95 -11.69 5.26
N GLY A 250 -11.87 -12.12 4.40
CA GLY A 250 -11.83 -13.43 3.75
C GLY A 250 -12.54 -14.52 4.54
N SER A 251 -12.55 -15.73 4.00
CA SER A 251 -13.23 -16.88 4.64
C SER A 251 -12.38 -17.58 5.70
N ALA A 252 -11.06 -17.37 5.65
CA ALA A 252 -10.05 -17.88 6.55
C ALA A 252 -8.79 -17.00 6.43
N PRO A 253 -7.85 -17.04 7.39
CA PRO A 253 -6.52 -16.46 7.14
C PRO A 253 -5.88 -17.14 5.94
N GLU A 254 -5.24 -16.35 5.08
CA GLU A 254 -4.62 -16.75 3.82
C GLU A 254 -5.61 -17.44 2.86
N SER A 255 -6.89 -17.03 2.87
CA SER A 255 -7.89 -17.55 1.93
C SER A 255 -7.68 -17.10 0.49
N GLU A 256 -7.06 -15.94 0.29
CA GLU A 256 -6.75 -15.43 -1.05
C GLU A 256 -5.50 -16.12 -1.59
N LYS A 257 -5.49 -16.48 -2.87
CA LYS A 257 -4.33 -17.14 -3.48
C LYS A 257 -3.10 -16.23 -3.45
N GLU A 258 -3.32 -14.93 -3.59
CA GLU A 258 -2.31 -13.89 -3.64
C GLU A 258 -1.60 -13.75 -2.29
N THR A 259 -2.37 -13.64 -1.20
CA THR A 259 -1.81 -13.55 0.16
C THR A 259 -1.18 -14.87 0.57
N LYS A 260 -1.77 -16.01 0.17
CA LYS A 260 -1.20 -17.34 0.39
C LYS A 260 0.16 -17.51 -0.28
N ALA A 261 0.28 -17.16 -1.56
CA ALA A 261 1.54 -17.24 -2.31
C ALA A 261 2.64 -16.37 -1.68
N LEU A 262 2.29 -15.15 -1.26
CA LEU A 262 3.21 -14.26 -0.56
C LEU A 262 3.65 -14.83 0.80
N ALA A 263 2.70 -15.30 1.61
CA ALA A 263 2.99 -15.88 2.92
C ALA A 263 3.84 -17.16 2.82
N ASP A 264 3.56 -18.04 1.84
CA ASP A 264 4.36 -19.23 1.56
C ASP A 264 5.78 -18.84 1.13
N PHE A 265 5.94 -17.88 0.21
CA PHE A 265 7.26 -17.41 -0.20
C PHE A 265 8.09 -16.87 0.99
N ILE A 266 7.48 -16.05 1.85
CA ILE A 266 8.19 -15.49 3.01
C ILE A 266 8.57 -16.59 4.01
N ARG A 267 7.68 -17.56 4.28
CA ARG A 267 8.00 -18.71 5.14
C ARG A 267 9.16 -19.53 4.60
N ASP A 268 9.20 -19.78 3.30
CA ASP A 268 10.27 -20.54 2.64
C ASP A 268 11.63 -19.82 2.69
N HIS A 269 11.62 -18.49 2.84
CA HIS A 269 12.82 -17.64 2.85
C HIS A 269 13.11 -17.00 4.22
N LEU A 270 12.41 -17.43 5.28
CA LEU A 270 12.39 -16.77 6.58
C LEU A 270 13.78 -16.66 7.23
N SER A 271 14.68 -17.63 6.99
CA SER A 271 16.06 -17.58 7.51
C SER A 271 16.92 -16.46 6.88
N THR A 272 16.52 -15.98 5.71
CA THR A 272 17.27 -14.99 4.93
C THR A 272 16.64 -13.60 4.97
N ILE A 273 15.32 -13.48 4.98
CA ILE A 273 14.63 -12.20 5.04
C ILE A 273 14.83 -11.56 6.42
N LYS A 274 15.26 -10.30 6.45
CA LYS A 274 15.54 -9.54 7.68
C LYS A 274 14.68 -8.30 7.85
N ALA A 275 14.11 -7.81 6.75
CA ALA A 275 13.11 -6.76 6.77
C ALA A 275 11.98 -7.03 5.77
N TYR A 276 10.79 -6.53 6.11
CA TYR A 276 9.58 -6.58 5.31
C TYR A 276 9.06 -5.15 5.14
N LEU A 277 8.93 -4.69 3.89
CA LEU A 277 8.46 -3.35 3.54
C LEU A 277 7.22 -3.49 2.65
N THR A 278 6.06 -3.09 3.14
CA THR A 278 4.84 -3.07 2.32
C THR A 278 4.45 -1.63 1.98
N ILE A 279 4.20 -1.39 0.69
CA ILE A 279 4.01 -0.05 0.15
C ILE A 279 2.55 0.14 -0.24
N HIS A 280 1.95 1.20 0.30
CA HIS A 280 0.55 1.58 0.19
C HIS A 280 0.42 3.08 -0.12
N SER A 281 -0.81 3.56 -0.29
CA SER A 281 -1.13 4.98 -0.32
C SER A 281 -2.59 5.18 0.12
N TYR A 282 -3.02 6.34 0.58
CA TYR A 282 -2.29 7.58 0.80
C TYR A 282 -2.36 7.92 2.28
N SER A 283 -1.49 8.83 2.73
CA SER A 283 -1.62 9.65 3.95
C SER A 283 -0.27 10.25 4.36
N GLN A 284 0.84 9.86 3.72
CA GLN A 284 2.20 10.17 4.14
C GLN A 284 2.48 9.64 5.56
N LEU A 285 2.39 8.32 5.73
CA LEU A 285 2.69 7.62 6.98
C LEU A 285 3.83 6.62 6.81
N LEU A 286 4.64 6.46 7.85
CA LEU A 286 5.58 5.35 7.99
C LEU A 286 5.26 4.60 9.28
N LEU A 287 4.52 3.51 9.12
CA LEU A 287 3.99 2.71 10.22
C LEU A 287 4.88 1.50 10.49
N PHE A 288 4.77 0.97 11.70
CA PHE A 288 5.35 -0.31 12.09
C PHE A 288 4.38 -1.03 13.05
N PRO A 289 4.59 -2.32 13.32
CA PRO A 289 3.75 -3.08 14.24
C PRO A 289 3.61 -2.44 15.63
N TYR A 290 2.53 -2.67 16.36
CA TYR A 290 1.37 -3.47 15.94
C TYR A 290 0.21 -2.61 15.42
N SER A 291 -0.55 -3.19 14.49
CA SER A 291 -1.85 -2.68 14.04
C SER A 291 -3.02 -3.46 14.65
N TYR A 292 -2.88 -4.78 14.86
CA TYR A 292 -3.94 -5.63 15.42
C TYR A 292 -4.11 -5.52 16.94
N THR A 293 -3.19 -4.88 17.66
CA THR A 293 -3.25 -4.69 19.11
C THR A 293 -2.64 -3.33 19.48
N TYR A 294 -3.00 -2.83 20.67
CA TYR A 294 -2.36 -1.65 21.28
C TYR A 294 -1.06 -1.98 22.02
N ASP A 295 -0.70 -3.26 22.10
CA ASP A 295 0.61 -3.66 22.61
C ASP A 295 1.71 -3.18 21.68
N LEU A 296 2.87 -2.87 22.25
CA LEU A 296 4.04 -2.43 21.49
C LEU A 296 4.94 -3.63 21.14
N PRO A 297 5.60 -3.61 19.96
CA PRO A 297 6.58 -4.63 19.60
C PRO A 297 7.76 -4.61 20.58
N SER A 298 8.41 -5.77 20.76
CA SER A 298 9.52 -5.93 21.71
C SER A 298 10.71 -4.98 21.45
N ASN A 299 10.91 -4.57 20.20
CA ASN A 299 11.92 -3.62 19.76
C ASN A 299 11.33 -2.24 19.35
N TYR A 300 10.23 -1.82 19.99
CA TYR A 300 9.55 -0.55 19.72
C TYR A 300 10.48 0.67 19.60
N GLU A 301 11.39 0.88 20.55
CA GLU A 301 12.28 2.06 20.54
C GLU A 301 13.20 2.08 19.32
N GLU A 302 13.62 0.89 18.85
CA GLU A 302 14.43 0.71 17.65
C GLU A 302 13.61 1.07 16.40
N LEU A 303 12.42 0.48 16.24
CA LEU A 303 11.53 0.74 15.11
C LEU A 303 11.10 2.22 15.04
N ASN A 304 10.78 2.82 16.18
CA ASN A 304 10.41 4.23 16.27
C ASN A 304 11.56 5.15 15.86
N THR A 305 12.79 4.82 16.26
CA THR A 305 14.01 5.57 15.86
C THR A 305 14.26 5.46 14.37
N ILE A 306 14.17 4.25 13.80
CA ILE A 306 14.33 4.01 12.36
C ILE A 306 13.27 4.79 11.58
N ALA A 307 11.99 4.69 11.97
CA ALA A 307 10.89 5.35 11.27
C ALA A 307 11.02 6.89 11.31
N ARG A 308 11.41 7.45 12.45
CA ARG A 308 11.71 8.88 12.59
C ARG A 308 12.79 9.33 11.62
N ASP A 309 13.92 8.62 11.59
CA ASP A 309 15.09 9.06 10.84
C ASP A 309 14.94 8.78 9.34
N ALA A 310 14.27 7.69 8.95
CA ALA A 310 13.83 7.45 7.58
C ALA A 310 12.88 8.56 7.08
N SER A 311 11.91 8.98 7.92
CA SER A 311 11.01 10.10 7.59
C SER A 311 11.76 11.44 7.43
N LYS A 312 12.83 11.67 8.21
CA LYS A 312 13.72 12.83 8.02
C LYS A 312 14.49 12.75 6.71
N GLN A 313 15.02 11.58 6.35
CA GLN A 313 15.72 11.38 5.07
C GLN A 313 14.78 11.64 3.90
N LEU A 314 13.56 11.12 3.94
CA LEU A 314 12.52 11.40 2.95
C LEU A 314 12.25 12.91 2.83
N ALA A 315 12.03 13.58 3.96
CA ALA A 315 11.76 15.00 3.99
C ALA A 315 12.94 15.87 3.47
N SER A 316 14.17 15.35 3.41
CA SER A 316 15.33 16.14 3.00
C SER A 316 15.27 16.62 1.54
N LEU A 317 14.52 15.93 0.68
CA LEU A 317 14.49 16.22 -0.76
C LEU A 317 13.42 17.24 -1.13
N TYR A 318 12.18 17.05 -0.66
CA TYR A 318 11.03 17.90 -1.01
C TYR A 318 10.30 18.49 0.20
N ASN A 319 10.85 18.34 1.42
CA ASN A 319 10.23 18.76 2.67
C ASN A 319 8.86 18.12 2.95
N THR A 320 8.55 17.01 2.28
CA THR A 320 7.34 16.21 2.51
C THR A 320 7.36 15.62 3.90
N LYS A 321 6.26 15.77 4.64
CA LYS A 321 6.17 15.37 6.04
C LYS A 321 5.43 14.06 6.17
N TYR A 322 6.13 13.07 6.71
CA TYR A 322 5.54 11.79 7.09
C TYR A 322 5.36 11.75 8.61
N THR A 323 4.18 11.30 9.04
CA THR A 323 3.95 10.90 10.43
C THR A 323 4.35 9.44 10.58
N TYR A 324 4.87 9.05 11.75
CA TYR A 324 5.33 7.69 11.98
C TYR A 324 4.93 7.20 13.37
N GLY A 325 4.87 5.88 13.54
CA GLY A 325 4.58 5.23 14.83
C GLY A 325 3.88 3.87 14.65
N PRO A 326 3.45 3.23 15.76
CA PRO A 326 2.70 1.98 15.71
C PRO A 326 1.37 2.16 14.96
N GLY A 327 1.02 1.20 14.11
CA GLY A 327 -0.20 1.28 13.29
C GLY A 327 -1.47 1.56 14.11
N ALA A 328 -1.70 0.81 15.19
CA ALA A 328 -2.93 0.91 15.98
C ALA A 328 -3.18 2.30 16.57
N THR A 329 -2.11 3.02 16.94
CA THR A 329 -2.19 4.37 17.56
C THR A 329 -2.00 5.51 16.55
N THR A 330 -1.29 5.28 15.46
CA THR A 330 -0.93 6.33 14.49
C THR A 330 -1.95 6.46 13.37
N ILE A 331 -2.53 5.34 12.90
CA ILE A 331 -3.60 5.35 11.89
C ILE A 331 -4.94 4.97 12.52
N TYR A 332 -5.12 3.69 12.81
CA TYR A 332 -6.27 3.07 13.45
C TYR A 332 -5.98 1.57 13.63
N PRO A 333 -6.66 0.89 14.56
CA PRO A 333 -6.39 -0.51 14.82
C PRO A 333 -7.01 -1.40 13.72
N ALA A 334 -6.21 -2.32 13.17
CA ALA A 334 -6.55 -3.17 12.03
C ALA A 334 -5.86 -4.53 12.12
N ALA A 335 -6.63 -5.62 12.11
CA ALA A 335 -6.10 -6.97 12.15
C ALA A 335 -5.94 -7.63 10.78
N GLY A 336 -5.07 -8.63 10.71
CA GLY A 336 -4.80 -9.41 9.49
C GLY A 336 -3.89 -8.70 8.48
N GLY A 337 -3.13 -7.69 8.93
CA GLY A 337 -2.13 -7.01 8.14
C GLY A 337 -0.88 -7.86 7.88
N SER A 338 -0.25 -7.66 6.72
CA SER A 338 0.95 -8.41 6.32
C SER A 338 2.19 -8.01 7.13
N ASP A 339 2.28 -6.75 7.55
CA ASP A 339 3.38 -6.19 8.34
C ASP A 339 3.44 -6.78 9.75
N ASP A 340 2.30 -6.82 10.44
CA ASP A 340 2.17 -7.48 11.73
C ASP A 340 2.46 -8.99 11.62
N TRP A 341 1.93 -9.65 10.60
CA TRP A 341 2.18 -11.07 10.36
C TRP A 341 3.68 -11.36 10.13
N ALA A 342 4.34 -10.57 9.29
CA ALA A 342 5.77 -10.71 9.01
C ALA A 342 6.61 -10.52 10.29
N TYR A 343 6.25 -9.55 11.12
CA TYR A 343 6.89 -9.32 12.41
C TYR A 343 6.71 -10.51 13.36
N ASP A 344 5.49 -11.07 13.44
CA ASP A 344 5.19 -12.25 14.25
C ASP A 344 5.87 -13.53 13.73
N GLN A 345 6.29 -13.58 12.46
CA GLN A 345 7.19 -14.64 11.95
C GLN A 345 8.64 -14.46 12.41
N GLY A 346 8.99 -13.35 13.06
CA GLY A 346 10.34 -13.04 13.54
C GLY A 346 11.13 -12.09 12.64
N ILE A 347 10.50 -11.47 11.63
CA ILE A 347 11.14 -10.42 10.82
C ILE A 347 11.13 -9.12 11.61
N LYS A 348 12.23 -8.81 12.30
CA LYS A 348 12.34 -7.69 13.25
C LYS A 348 12.04 -6.31 12.68
N TYR A 349 12.30 -6.10 11.39
CA TYR A 349 12.17 -4.81 10.73
C TYR A 349 11.00 -4.85 9.76
N SER A 350 9.79 -4.60 10.25
CA SER A 350 8.56 -4.62 9.47
C SER A 350 7.95 -3.22 9.41
N PHE A 351 7.74 -2.69 8.21
CA PHE A 351 7.24 -1.33 8.01
C PHE A 351 6.20 -1.26 6.89
N THR A 352 5.19 -0.41 7.12
CA THR A 352 4.17 -0.04 6.13
C THR A 352 4.36 1.42 5.73
N PHE A 353 4.52 1.68 4.44
CA PHE A 353 4.56 3.02 3.89
C PHE A 353 3.19 3.40 3.33
N GLU A 354 2.60 4.49 3.79
CA GLU A 354 1.46 5.14 3.13
C GLU A 354 2.00 6.35 2.37
N LEU A 355 2.10 6.24 1.04
CA LEU A 355 2.73 7.26 0.21
C LEU A 355 1.88 8.54 0.08
N ARG A 356 2.30 9.45 -0.80
CA ARG A 356 1.58 10.70 -1.09
C ARG A 356 0.15 10.43 -1.60
N ASP A 357 -0.76 11.38 -1.43
CA ASP A 357 -0.64 12.65 -0.70
C ASP A 357 -1.39 12.60 0.64
N THR A 358 -1.88 13.74 1.13
CA THR A 358 -2.70 13.82 2.35
C THR A 358 -4.18 14.03 2.06
N GLY A 359 -4.66 13.63 0.87
CA GLY A 359 -6.06 13.65 0.46
C GLY A 359 -6.44 14.73 -0.56
N LYS A 360 -5.50 15.55 -1.05
CA LYS A 360 -5.81 16.51 -2.12
C LYS A 360 -6.20 15.77 -3.40
N TYR A 361 -5.43 14.75 -3.76
CA TYR A 361 -5.73 13.82 -4.84
C TYR A 361 -6.08 12.44 -4.30
N GLY A 362 -5.55 12.06 -3.13
CA GLY A 362 -5.71 10.71 -2.59
C GLY A 362 -5.23 9.67 -3.61
N PHE A 363 -6.11 8.73 -3.98
CA PHE A 363 -5.78 7.65 -4.90
C PHE A 363 -5.60 8.07 -6.36
N VAL A 364 -5.99 9.30 -6.75
CA VAL A 364 -5.83 9.81 -8.13
C VAL A 364 -4.65 10.78 -8.27
N LEU A 365 -3.56 10.51 -7.54
CA LEU A 365 -2.33 11.29 -7.58
C LEU A 365 -1.80 11.42 -9.03
N PRO A 366 -1.56 12.62 -9.58
CA PRO A 366 -1.14 12.82 -10.97
C PRO A 366 0.21 12.17 -11.32
N GLU A 367 0.40 11.79 -12.58
CA GLU A 367 1.65 11.21 -13.08
C GLU A 367 2.87 12.12 -12.85
N SER A 368 2.68 13.44 -12.93
CA SER A 368 3.70 14.45 -12.61
C SER A 368 4.20 14.40 -11.16
N GLN A 369 3.49 13.72 -10.26
CA GLN A 369 3.90 13.48 -8.87
C GLN A 369 4.57 12.11 -8.66
N ILE A 370 4.60 11.22 -9.66
CA ILE A 370 5.23 9.89 -9.51
C ILE A 370 6.71 10.06 -9.17
N LYS A 371 7.45 10.80 -10.00
CA LYS A 371 8.89 11.03 -9.80
C LYS A 371 9.23 11.60 -8.41
N PRO A 372 8.68 12.76 -7.98
CA PRO A 372 9.05 13.30 -6.67
C PRO A 372 8.63 12.38 -5.50
N THR A 373 7.51 11.65 -5.63
CA THR A 373 7.10 10.67 -4.61
C THR A 373 8.08 9.50 -4.54
N CYS A 374 8.54 8.99 -5.69
CA CYS A 374 9.44 7.85 -5.72
C CYS A 374 10.87 8.23 -5.30
N GLU A 375 11.36 9.40 -5.71
CA GLU A 375 12.70 9.89 -5.34
C GLU A 375 12.83 10.07 -3.81
N GLU A 376 11.84 10.67 -3.14
CA GLU A 376 11.90 10.84 -1.69
C GLU A 376 11.72 9.50 -0.93
N THR A 377 10.84 8.62 -1.43
CA THR A 377 10.58 7.32 -0.81
C THR A 377 11.82 6.42 -0.90
N LEU A 378 12.57 6.51 -2.01
CA LEU A 378 13.83 5.79 -2.18
C LEU A 378 14.85 6.16 -1.08
N LEU A 379 14.89 7.42 -0.64
CA LEU A 379 15.80 7.84 0.43
C LEU A 379 15.45 7.15 1.76
N ALA A 380 14.16 7.05 2.10
CA ALA A 380 13.71 6.32 3.28
C ALA A 380 14.04 4.82 3.17
N VAL A 381 13.75 4.19 2.03
CA VAL A 381 14.02 2.75 1.83
C VAL A 381 15.53 2.46 1.89
N LYS A 382 16.38 3.28 1.27
CA LYS A 382 17.84 3.14 1.37
C LYS A 382 18.33 3.30 2.80
N TYR A 383 17.75 4.24 3.57
CA TYR A 383 18.09 4.42 4.98
C TYR A 383 17.75 3.17 5.80
N ILE A 384 16.52 2.65 5.68
CA ILE A 384 16.10 1.43 6.38
C ILE A 384 16.98 0.25 5.97
N ALA A 385 17.24 0.07 4.67
CA ALA A 385 18.07 -1.02 4.18
C ALA A 385 19.51 -0.96 4.71
N ASN A 386 20.10 0.24 4.78
CA ASN A 386 21.42 0.42 5.37
C ASN A 386 21.41 0.10 6.87
N TYR A 387 20.38 0.53 7.60
CA TYR A 387 20.21 0.18 9.01
C TYR A 387 20.15 -1.35 9.20
N VAL A 388 19.34 -2.04 8.39
CA VAL A 388 19.22 -3.51 8.43
C VAL A 388 20.57 -4.18 8.16
N LEU A 389 21.34 -3.69 7.18
CA LEU A 389 22.67 -4.22 6.86
C LEU A 389 23.64 -4.11 8.04
N GLU A 390 23.56 -3.03 8.82
CA GLU A 390 24.40 -2.79 10.00
C GLU A 390 23.94 -3.61 11.23
N HIS A 391 22.70 -4.11 11.22
CA HIS A 391 22.05 -4.78 12.36
C HIS A 391 21.49 -6.18 11.99
N LEU A 392 22.22 -6.92 11.16
CA LEU A 392 21.83 -8.29 10.78
C LEU A 392 21.76 -9.24 11.98
N TYR A 393 20.85 -10.22 11.90
CA TYR A 393 20.60 -11.25 12.92
C TYR A 393 20.35 -12.64 12.32
#